data_AF-A0A174ADJ5-F1
#
_entry.id   AF-A0A174ADJ5-F1
#
_cell.length_a   1.000
_cell.length_b   1.000
_cell.length_c   1.000
_cell.angle_alpha   90.00
_cell.angle_beta   90.00
_cell.angle_gamma   90.00
#
_symmetry.space_group_name_H-M   'P 1'
#
loop_
_entity.id
_entity.type
_entity.pdbx_description
1 polymer ?
#
loop_
_entity_poly.entity_id
_entity_poly.type
_entity_poly.pdbx_seq_one_letter_code
_entity_poly.pdbx_strand_id
1 'polypeptide(L)'
;MSKGKYIYILRENNNIILKNYQDKGKCLTKIYYDTKYDEYVVIPQKKRCVHLESGQPLGVGRVYYLPRAMKIVIKNEQGQNENMFRLA
;
A
#
# COMPACT_ATOMS: atom_id res chain seq x y z
N MET A 1 -18.74 -1.17 11.14
CA MET A 1 -17.77 -0.47 10.27
C MET A 1 -17.74 -1.23 8.95
N SER A 2 -18.25 -0.64 7.86
CA SER A 2 -18.21 -1.27 6.54
C SER A 2 -16.84 -1.02 5.92
N LYS A 3 -15.95 -2.02 5.97
CA LYS A 3 -14.67 -1.96 5.26
C LYS A 3 -14.92 -2.39 3.81
N GLY A 4 -14.38 -1.65 2.84
CA GLY A 4 -14.31 -2.12 1.46
C GLY A 4 -13.49 -3.41 1.33
N LYS A 5 -13.52 -4.03 0.15
CA LYS A 5 -12.67 -5.19 -0.16
C LYS A 5 -11.20 -4.80 -0.09
N TYR A 6 -10.37 -5.67 0.45
CA TYR A 6 -8.93 -5.48 0.45
C TYR A 6 -8.35 -5.64 -0.96
N ILE A 7 -7.44 -4.75 -1.32
CA ILE A 7 -6.46 -4.92 -2.38
C ILE A 7 -5.10 -5.14 -1.75
N TYR A 8 -4.40 -6.15 -2.22
CA TYR A 8 -3.06 -6.50 -1.79
C TYR A 8 -2.08 -6.13 -2.89
N ILE A 9 -1.04 -5.39 -2.53
CA ILE A 9 0.10 -5.09 -3.41
C ILE A 9 1.21 -6.07 -3.07
N LEU A 10 1.70 -6.82 -4.06
CA LEU A 10 2.70 -7.86 -3.91
C LEU A 10 3.88 -7.60 -4.83
N ARG A 11 5.03 -8.18 -4.49
CA ARG A 11 6.18 -8.29 -5.40
C ARG A 11 6.39 -9.75 -5.77
N GLU A 12 6.32 -10.06 -7.07
CA GLU A 12 6.61 -11.38 -7.63
C GLU A 12 7.53 -11.22 -8.85
N ASN A 13 8.70 -11.87 -8.83
CA ASN A 13 9.69 -11.80 -9.92
C ASN A 13 9.98 -10.34 -10.38
N ASN A 14 10.23 -9.44 -9.42
CA ASN A 14 10.44 -7.99 -9.63
C ASN A 14 9.26 -7.19 -10.21
N ASN A 15 8.09 -7.82 -10.38
CA ASN A 15 6.88 -7.14 -10.82
C ASN A 15 5.99 -6.81 -9.63
N ILE A 16 5.33 -5.65 -9.70
CA ILE A 16 4.27 -5.28 -8.76
C ILE A 16 2.94 -5.84 -9.25
N ILE A 17 2.28 -6.62 -8.39
CA ILE A 17 1.02 -7.29 -8.69
C ILE A 17 -0.06 -6.83 -7.70
N LEU A 18 -1.28 -6.65 -8.20
CA LEU A 18 -2.48 -6.37 -7.42
C LEU A 18 -3.34 -7.63 -7.31
N LYS A 19 -3.73 -8.02 -6.10
CA LYS A 19 -4.65 -9.15 -5.85
C LYS A 19 -5.78 -8.75 -4.90
N ASN A 20 -6.89 -9.46 -4.96
CA ASN A 20 -8.02 -9.34 -4.02
C ASN A 20 -7.99 -10.38 -2.88
N TYR A 21 -6.91 -11.16 -2.78
CA TYR A 21 -6.65 -12.10 -1.70
C TYR A 21 -5.20 -11.96 -1.21
N GLN A 22 -4.95 -12.35 0.03
CA GLN A 22 -3.63 -12.25 0.64
C GLN A 22 -2.75 -13.44 0.23
N ASP A 23 -1.56 -13.18 -0.28
CA ASP A 23 -0.48 -14.17 -0.40
C ASP A 23 0.58 -13.91 0.69
N LYS A 24 0.75 -14.88 1.61
CA LYS A 24 1.59 -14.72 2.80
C LYS A 24 3.07 -14.72 2.39
N GLY A 25 3.84 -13.74 2.89
CA GLY A 25 5.28 -13.60 2.65
C GLY A 25 5.67 -12.71 1.45
N LYS A 26 4.78 -12.54 0.47
CA LYS A 26 5.03 -11.70 -0.73
C LYS A 26 4.33 -10.34 -0.71
N CYS A 27 3.35 -10.17 0.17
CA CYS A 27 2.62 -8.91 0.33
C CYS A 27 3.54 -7.77 0.80
N LEU A 28 3.51 -6.64 0.09
CA LEU A 28 4.17 -5.39 0.46
C LEU A 28 3.25 -4.51 1.31
N THR A 29 1.99 -4.38 0.91
CA THR A 29 0.97 -3.64 1.65
C THR A 29 -0.42 -4.15 1.32
N LYS A 30 -1.37 -3.94 2.23
CA LYS A 30 -2.80 -4.13 2.00
C LYS A 30 -3.51 -2.81 2.13
N ILE A 31 -4.48 -2.59 1.25
CA ILE A 31 -5.22 -1.34 1.11
C ILE A 31 -6.70 -1.67 1.11
N TYR A 32 -7.51 -0.88 1.79
CA TYR A 32 -8.96 -0.89 1.60
C TYR A 32 -9.48 0.53 1.73
N TYR A 33 -10.67 0.76 1.20
CA TYR A 33 -11.35 2.04 1.35
C TYR A 33 -12.31 1.99 2.55
N ASP A 34 -12.20 2.97 3.44
CA ASP A 34 -13.08 3.15 4.59
C ASP A 34 -14.16 4.19 4.23
N THR A 35 -15.38 3.69 4.01
CA THR A 35 -16.52 4.52 3.61
C THR A 35 -17.00 5.46 4.73
N LYS A 36 -16.61 5.23 5.99
CA LYS A 36 -17.01 6.10 7.10
C LYS A 36 -16.27 7.44 7.07
N TYR A 37 -15.00 7.41 6.64
CA TYR A 37 -14.12 8.57 6.68
C TYR A 37 -13.74 9.09 5.28
N ASP A 38 -14.20 8.44 4.20
CA ASP A 38 -13.83 8.76 2.81
C ASP A 38 -12.30 8.68 2.58
N GLU A 39 -11.67 7.68 3.20
CA GLU A 39 -10.21 7.53 3.23
C GLU A 39 -9.77 6.13 2.79
N TYR A 40 -8.58 6.08 2.20
CA TYR A 40 -7.88 4.84 1.91
C TYR A 40 -7.00 4.45 3.09
N VAL A 41 -7.24 3.24 3.61
CA VAL A 41 -6.45 2.68 4.70
C VAL A 41 -5.32 1.84 4.13
N VAL A 42 -4.08 2.27 4.33
CA VAL A 42 -2.86 1.61 3.86
C VAL A 42 -2.13 0.98 5.05
N ILE A 43 -1.84 -0.32 4.95
CA ILE A 43 -1.19 -1.10 6.02
C ILE A 43 0.03 -1.83 5.45
N PRO A 44 1.24 -1.22 5.51
CA PRO A 44 2.46 -1.84 5.04
C PRO A 44 2.76 -3.15 5.77
N GLN A 45 3.14 -4.18 5.02
CA GLN A 45 3.48 -5.51 5.52
C GLN A 45 4.99 -5.77 5.52
N LYS A 46 5.80 -4.91 4.88
CA LYS A 46 7.27 -4.94 4.91
C LYS A 46 7.87 -3.58 5.25
N LYS A 47 9.08 -3.56 5.83
CA LYS A 47 9.81 -2.32 6.14
C LYS A 47 10.23 -1.61 4.84
N ARG A 48 10.22 -0.28 4.85
CA ARG A 48 10.74 0.59 3.76
C ARG A 48 10.21 0.24 2.36
N CYS A 49 9.00 -0.30 2.24
CA CYS A 49 8.44 -0.67 0.94
C CYS A 49 7.39 0.34 0.42
N VAL A 50 6.64 0.99 1.31
CA VAL A 50 5.64 2.01 0.94
C VAL A 50 6.09 3.36 1.46
N HIS A 51 6.04 4.36 0.60
CA HIS A 51 6.33 5.76 0.93
C HIS A 51 5.20 6.66 0.45
N LEU A 52 5.07 7.84 1.04
CA LEU A 52 4.31 8.94 0.45
C LEU A 52 5.10 9.54 -0.73
N GLU A 53 4.42 10.29 -1.60
CA GLU A 53 5.07 11.04 -2.69
C GLU A 53 6.16 12.00 -2.19
N SER A 54 6.01 12.53 -0.97
CA SER A 54 7.03 13.33 -0.28
C SER A 54 8.31 12.57 0.07
N GLY A 55 8.34 11.24 -0.11
CA GLY A 55 9.45 10.37 0.28
C GLY A 55 9.38 9.85 1.71
N GLN A 56 8.38 10.26 2.51
CA GLN A 56 8.20 9.77 3.87
C GLN A 56 7.87 8.26 3.88
N PRO A 57 8.61 7.40 4.60
CA PRO A 57 8.29 5.99 4.70
C PRO A 57 7.08 5.72 5.59
N LEU A 58 6.25 4.76 5.19
CA LEU A 58 5.19 4.21 6.03
C LEU A 58 5.70 3.00 6.81
N GLY A 59 5.46 2.99 8.12
CA GLY A 59 5.95 1.97 9.04
C GLY A 59 5.20 0.65 8.89
N VAL A 60 5.94 -0.46 8.97
CA VAL A 60 5.38 -1.81 8.93
C VAL A 60 4.37 -2.04 10.06
N GLY A 61 3.23 -2.65 9.73
CA GLY A 61 2.15 -2.97 10.67
C GLY A 61 1.31 -1.77 11.13
N ARG A 62 1.70 -0.53 10.80
CA ARG A 62 0.93 0.67 11.13
C ARG A 62 -0.24 0.85 10.16
N VAL A 63 -1.29 1.49 10.67
CA VAL A 63 -2.50 1.82 9.92
C VAL A 63 -2.43 3.29 9.55
N TYR A 64 -2.42 3.59 8.26
CA TYR A 64 -2.41 4.94 7.73
C TYR A 64 -3.72 5.21 7.02
N TYR A 65 -4.41 6.28 7.42
CA TYR A 65 -5.58 6.80 6.72
C TYR A 65 -5.11 7.90 5.78
N LEU A 66 -5.31 7.69 4.49
CA LEU A 66 -4.85 8.61 3.45
C LEU A 66 -6.06 9.09 2.65
N PRO A 67 -6.24 10.41 2.49
CA PRO A 67 -7.33 10.93 1.68
C PRO A 67 -7.20 10.51 0.21
N ARG A 68 -8.33 10.58 -0.50
CA ARG A 68 -8.39 10.39 -1.94
C ARG A 68 -7.44 11.35 -2.67
N ALA A 69 -7.08 10.97 -3.88
CA ALA A 69 -6.09 11.59 -4.74
C ALA A 69 -4.63 11.59 -4.25
N MET A 70 -4.34 11.18 -3.00
CA MET A 70 -2.95 10.96 -2.58
C MET A 70 -2.28 9.84 -3.38
N LYS A 71 -0.95 9.86 -3.40
CA LYS A 71 -0.14 8.83 -4.02
C LYS A 71 0.70 8.10 -2.99
N ILE A 72 0.78 6.79 -3.16
CA ILE A 72 1.79 5.96 -2.49
C ILE A 72 2.81 5.49 -3.51
N VAL A 73 4.06 5.40 -3.08
CA VAL A 73 5.19 4.94 -3.89
C VAL A 73 5.68 3.62 -3.32
N ILE A 74 5.76 2.62 -4.19
CA ILE A 74 6.38 1.34 -3.87
C ILE A 74 7.85 1.43 -4.23
N LYS A 75 8.72 1.09 -3.27
CA LYS A 75 10.16 1.09 -3.44
C LYS A 75 10.75 -0.30 -3.29
N ASN A 76 11.82 -0.57 -4.05
CA ASN A 76 12.63 -1.77 -3.90
C ASN A 76 13.53 -1.69 -2.64
N GLU A 77 14.24 -2.78 -2.36
CA GLU A 77 15.13 -2.87 -1.19
C GLU A 77 16.33 -1.91 -1.26
N GLN A 78 16.68 -1.45 -2.47
CA GLN A 78 17.70 -0.44 -2.73
C GLN A 78 17.15 1.00 -2.59
N GLY A 79 15.86 1.16 -2.28
CA GLY A 79 15.21 2.48 -2.13
C GLY A 79 14.86 3.18 -3.44
N GLN A 80 14.90 2.47 -4.57
CA GLN A 80 14.47 2.97 -5.87
C GLN A 80 12.96 2.82 -6.04
N ASN A 81 12.33 3.73 -6.78
CA ASN A 81 10.91 3.67 -7.06
C ASN A 81 10.62 2.55 -8.07
N GLU A 82 9.77 1.59 -7.72
CA GLU A 82 9.29 0.55 -8.63
C GLU A 82 7.93 0.88 -9.23
N ASN A 83 7.04 1.48 -8.45
CA ASN A 83 5.70 1.85 -8.91
C ASN A 83 5.11 2.98 -8.06
N MET A 84 4.09 3.65 -8.58
CA MET A 84 3.35 4.70 -7.89
C MET A 84 1.85 4.50 -8.15
N PHE A 85 1.06 4.49 -7.08
CA PHE A 85 -0.39 4.34 -7.15
C PHE A 85 -1.07 5.60 -6.66
N ARG A 86 -2.00 6.13 -7.47
CA ARG A 86 -2.96 7.15 -7.04
C ARG A 86 -4.14 6.47 -6.37
N LEU A 87 -4.49 6.92 -5.18
CA LEU A 87 -5.64 6.44 -4.41
C LEU A 87 -6.89 7.18 -4.92
N ALA A 88 -7.77 6.54 -5.67
CA ALA A 88 -8.89 7.20 -6.38
C ALA A 88 -10.22 6.49 -6.20
#